data_AF-A0A1L7NEU2-F1
#
_entry.id   AF-A0A1L7NEU2-F1
#
_cell.length_a   1.000
_cell.length_b   1.000
_cell.length_c   1.000
_cell.angle_alpha   90.00
_cell.angle_beta   90.00
_cell.angle_gamma   90.00
#
_symmetry.space_group_name_H-M   'P 1'
#
loop_
_entity.id
_entity.type
_entity.pdbx_description
1 polymer ?
#
loop_
_entity_poly.entity_id
_entity_poly.type
_entity_poly.pdbx_seq_one_letter_code
_entity_poly.pdbx_strand_id
1 'polypeptide(L)'
;MTEVHRYKVIKMLSEGGNRISYDPHGPEVVMAEAYDQLRAENDGLRKALLEASEEVATWGAYASEYFQEKHDLAGCVAKLHAAAMAKEASHG
;
A
#
# COMPACT_ATOMS: atom_id res chain seq x y z
N MET A 1 -10.33 6.01 7.55
CA MET A 1 -8.99 6.45 7.98
C MET A 1 -8.64 5.60 9.17
N THR A 2 -7.75 4.61 9.00
CA THR A 2 -7.20 3.84 10.10
C THR A 2 -6.26 4.74 10.89
N GLU A 3 -6.54 4.92 12.18
CA GLU A 3 -5.80 5.81 13.06
C GLU A 3 -4.53 5.09 13.55
N VAL A 4 -3.37 5.55 13.07
CA VAL A 4 -2.07 5.00 13.45
C VAL A 4 -1.69 5.52 14.83
N HIS A 5 -1.83 4.66 15.83
CA HIS A 5 -1.45 4.98 17.20
C HIS A 5 0.03 4.63 17.41
N ARG A 6 0.87 5.64 17.59
CA ARG A 6 2.32 5.47 17.86
C ARG A 6 2.55 5.32 19.37
N TYR A 7 2.99 4.15 19.80
CA TYR A 7 3.33 3.86 21.19
C TYR A 7 4.84 3.86 21.41
N LYS A 8 5.31 4.52 22.47
CA LYS A 8 6.70 4.43 22.91
C LYS A 8 6.89 3.15 23.71
N VAL A 9 7.71 2.22 23.23
CA VAL A 9 8.06 1.02 23.99
C VAL A 9 8.90 1.43 25.21
N ILE A 10 8.34 1.28 26.41
CA ILE A 10 9.06 1.47 27.67
C ILE A 10 9.40 0.09 28.21
N LYS A 11 10.69 -0.17 28.39
CA LYS A 11 11.17 -1.41 29.01
C LYS A 11 11.06 -1.27 30.53
N MET A 12 10.02 -1.83 31.12
CA MET A 12 9.90 -1.94 32.58
C MET A 12 10.85 -3.06 33.04
N LEU A 13 11.95 -2.69 33.69
CA LEU A 13 12.81 -3.62 34.42
C LEU A 13 12.28 -3.67 35.86
N SER A 14 11.87 -4.83 36.36
CA SER A 14 11.59 -4.95 37.80
C SER A 14 12.91 -4.93 38.57
N GLU A 15 12.91 -4.41 39.80
CA GLU A 15 14.09 -4.35 40.68
C GLU A 15 14.73 -5.74 40.93
N GLY A 16 13.99 -6.83 40.70
CA GLY A 16 14.48 -8.21 40.78
C GLY A 16 15.06 -8.78 39.49
N GLY A 17 15.22 -7.98 38.42
CA GLY A 17 15.82 -8.41 37.15
C GLY A 17 14.95 -9.36 36.31
N ASN A 18 13.69 -9.58 36.70
CA ASN A 18 12.81 -10.47 35.95
C ASN A 18 12.27 -9.73 34.72
N ARG A 19 12.56 -10.27 33.53
CA ARG A 19 12.13 -9.72 32.24
C ARG A 19 10.60 -9.72 32.21
N ILE A 20 9.98 -8.53 32.32
CA ILE A 20 8.56 -8.39 32.05
C ILE A 20 8.40 -8.59 30.55
N SER A 21 7.97 -9.79 30.16
CA SER A 21 7.63 -10.11 28.77
C SER A 21 6.44 -9.26 28.37
N TYR A 22 6.65 -8.37 27.39
CA TYR A 22 5.57 -7.69 26.70
C TYR A 22 5.10 -8.62 25.59
N ASP A 23 3.92 -9.21 25.75
CA ASP A 23 3.23 -9.97 24.72
C ASP A 23 2.10 -9.07 24.16
N PRO A 24 2.35 -8.33 23.07
CA PRO A 24 1.34 -7.46 22.49
C PRO A 24 0.21 -8.30 21.87
N HIS A 25 -0.84 -8.52 22.66
CA HIS A 25 -2.11 -9.03 22.18
C HIS A 25 -3.06 -7.85 21.89
N GLY A 26 -2.95 -7.31 20.68
CA GLY A 26 -3.85 -6.30 20.12
C GLY A 26 -3.70 -6.28 18.59
N PRO A 27 -4.73 -5.86 17.83
CA PRO A 27 -4.80 -6.06 16.38
C PRO A 27 -3.54 -5.51 15.70
N GLU A 28 -2.83 -6.40 15.00
CA GLU A 28 -1.59 -6.19 14.24
C GLU A 28 -0.77 -4.95 14.67
N VAL A 29 -0.14 -5.03 15.85
CA VAL A 29 0.82 -4.00 16.27
C VAL A 29 2.11 -4.17 15.45
N VAL A 30 2.13 -3.57 14.26
CA VAL A 30 3.33 -3.46 13.43
C VAL A 30 4.23 -2.38 14.03
N MET A 31 5.55 -2.63 14.10
CA MET A 31 6.50 -1.60 14.56
C MET A 31 6.36 -0.35 13.66
N ALA A 32 6.40 0.85 14.24
CA ALA A 32 6.19 2.09 13.49
C ALA A 32 7.12 2.22 12.28
N GLU A 33 8.37 1.75 12.40
CA GLU A 33 9.34 1.68 11.30
C GLU A 33 8.89 0.75 10.17
N ALA A 34 8.39 -0.44 10.50
CA ALA A 34 7.87 -1.39 9.52
C ALA A 34 6.58 -0.88 8.86
N TYR A 35 5.72 -0.15 9.60
CA TYR A 35 4.57 0.55 9.01
C TYR A 35 5.00 1.67 8.06
N ASP A 36 5.97 2.49 8.46
CA ASP A 36 6.48 3.59 7.63
C ASP A 36 7.18 3.03 6.36
N GLN A 37 7.91 1.93 6.47
CA GLN A 37 8.49 1.22 5.33
C GLN A 37 7.40 0.67 4.40
N LEU A 38 6.42 -0.07 4.93
CA LEU A 38 5.34 -0.62 4.14
C LEU A 38 4.53 0.46 3.42
N ARG A 39 4.31 1.60 4.10
CA ARG A 39 3.66 2.77 3.50
C ARG A 39 4.48 3.38 2.38
N ALA A 40 5.79 3.55 2.57
CA ALA A 40 6.69 4.07 1.53
C ALA A 40 6.73 3.15 0.31
N GLU A 41 6.79 1.83 0.51
CA GLU A 41 6.72 0.83 -0.55
C GLU A 41 5.37 0.89 -1.29
N ASN A 42 4.26 0.99 -0.55
CA ASN A 42 2.93 1.10 -1.14
C ASN A 42 2.79 2.37 -2.01
N ASP A 43 3.26 3.52 -1.51
CA ASP A 43 3.26 4.77 -2.27
C ASP A 43 4.16 4.69 -3.51
N GLY A 44 5.31 4.02 -3.41
CA GLY A 44 6.19 3.73 -4.55
C GLY A 44 5.53 2.86 -5.62
N LEU A 45 4.86 1.78 -5.20
CA LEU A 45 4.10 0.89 -6.09
C LEU A 45 2.94 1.60 -6.77
N ARG A 46 2.21 2.46 -6.06
CA ARG A 46 1.14 3.29 -6.64
C ARG A 46 1.66 4.21 -7.72
N LYS A 47 2.81 4.86 -7.48
CA LYS A 47 3.44 5.73 -8.47
C LYS A 47 3.87 4.94 -9.71
N ALA A 48 4.53 3.81 -9.54
CA ALA A 48 4.95 2.96 -10.65
C ALA A 48 3.75 2.46 -11.48
N LEU A 49 2.63 2.14 -10.82
CA LEU A 49 1.41 1.70 -11.50
C LEU A 49 0.75 2.83 -12.30
N LEU A 50 0.80 4.07 -11.79
CA LEU A 50 0.33 5.24 -12.51
C LEU A 50 1.18 5.49 -13.76
N GLU A 51 2.50 5.50 -13.62
CA GLU A 51 3.44 5.65 -14.74
C GLU A 51 3.21 4.56 -15.81
N ALA A 52 3.06 3.30 -15.39
CA ALA A 52 2.73 2.21 -16.31
C ALA A 52 1.39 2.41 -17.03
N SER A 53 0.38 2.95 -16.34
CA SER A 53 -0.92 3.26 -16.96
C SER A 53 -0.82 4.34 -18.04
N GLU A 54 0.00 5.36 -17.81
CA GLU A 54 0.26 6.44 -18.76
C GLU A 54 1.06 5.96 -19.97
N GLU A 55 2.07 5.11 -19.74
CA GLU A 55 2.83 4.47 -20.82
C GLU A 55 1.93 3.59 -21.69
N VAL A 56 1.10 2.74 -21.09
CA VAL A 56 0.15 1.89 -21.83
C VAL A 56 -0.82 2.73 -22.65
N ALA A 57 -1.34 3.83 -22.10
CA ALA A 57 -2.21 4.75 -22.84
C ALA A 57 -1.47 5.41 -24.03
N THR A 58 -0.23 5.86 -23.80
CA THR A 58 0.58 6.56 -24.80
C THR A 58 0.94 5.63 -25.97
N TRP A 59 1.46 4.44 -25.68
CA TRP A 59 1.83 3.47 -26.71
C TRP A 59 0.61 2.81 -27.35
N GLY A 60 -0.42 2.53 -26.56
CA GLY A 60 -1.66 1.92 -27.03
C GLY A 60 -2.44 2.80 -28.00
N ALA A 61 -2.32 4.14 -27.90
CA ALA A 61 -2.92 5.07 -28.84
C ALA A 61 -2.41 4.90 -30.30
N TYR A 62 -1.24 4.27 -30.50
CA TYR A 62 -0.73 3.95 -31.84
C TYR A 62 -1.40 2.72 -32.48
N ALA A 63 -2.10 1.88 -31.71
CA ALA A 63 -2.85 0.77 -32.26
C ALA A 63 -4.09 1.28 -33.03
N SER A 64 -4.56 0.56 -34.04
CA SER A 64 -5.83 0.89 -34.71
C SER A 64 -7.01 0.76 -33.74
N GLU A 65 -8.09 1.51 -33.95
CA GLU A 65 -9.33 1.46 -33.14
C GLU A 65 -9.83 0.02 -32.91
N TYR A 66 -9.87 -0.82 -33.96
CA TYR A 66 -10.26 -2.23 -33.83
C TYR A 66 -9.46 -3.00 -32.76
N PHE A 67 -8.15 -2.79 -32.67
CA PHE A 67 -7.31 -3.46 -31.67
C PHE A 67 -7.46 -2.82 -30.29
N GLN A 68 -7.68 -1.52 -30.22
CA GLN A 68 -7.95 -0.85 -28.94
C GLN A 68 -9.26 -1.34 -28.32
N GLU A 69 -10.32 -1.45 -29.13
CA GLU A 69 -11.63 -1.96 -28.68
C GLU A 69 -11.61 -3.45 -28.37
N LYS A 70 -11.00 -4.26 -29.25
CA LYS A 70 -10.90 -5.71 -29.05
C LYS A 70 -10.20 -6.09 -27.75
N HIS A 71 -9.22 -5.29 -27.34
CA HIS A 71 -8.46 -5.53 -26.12
C HIS A 71 -8.88 -4.63 -24.95
N ASP A 72 -9.94 -3.83 -25.12
CA ASP A 72 -10.42 -2.89 -24.11
C ASP A 72 -9.27 -2.08 -23.50
N LEU A 73 -8.50 -1.40 -24.36
CA LEU A 73 -7.34 -0.61 -23.93
C LEU A 73 -7.75 0.45 -22.90
N ALA A 74 -8.88 1.13 -23.13
CA ALA A 74 -9.43 2.12 -22.23
C ALA A 74 -9.79 1.51 -20.86
N GLY A 75 -10.44 0.34 -20.83
CA GLY A 75 -10.73 -0.36 -19.58
C GLY A 75 -9.48 -0.89 -18.89
N CYS A 76 -8.45 -1.31 -19.61
CA CYS A 76 -7.15 -1.67 -19.04
C CYS A 76 -6.48 -0.49 -18.35
N VAL A 77 -6.38 0.66 -19.03
CA VAL A 77 -5.81 1.90 -18.45
C VAL A 77 -6.63 2.35 -17.24
N ALA A 78 -7.96 2.31 -17.33
CA ALA A 78 -8.84 2.67 -16.22
C ALA A 78 -8.66 1.76 -15.00
N LYS A 79 -8.48 0.44 -15.20
CA LYS A 79 -8.21 -0.51 -14.11
C LYS A 79 -6.87 -0.22 -13.42
N LEU A 80 -5.82 0.05 -14.18
CA LEU A 80 -4.50 0.38 -13.64
C LEU A 80 -4.54 1.69 -12.84
N HIS A 81 -5.17 2.72 -13.40
CA HIS A 81 -5.35 4.01 -12.72
C HIS A 81 -6.20 3.86 -11.44
N ALA A 82 -7.29 3.10 -11.49
CA ALA A 82 -8.13 2.83 -10.31
C ALA A 82 -7.35 2.07 -9.22
N ALA A 83 -6.53 1.08 -9.59
CA ALA A 83 -5.69 0.35 -8.65
C ALA A 83 -4.60 1.24 -8.03
N ALA A 84 -4.03 2.17 -8.79
CA ALA A 84 -3.06 3.15 -8.26
C ALA A 84 -3.72 4.13 -7.27
N MET A 85 -4.97 4.51 -7.54
CA MET A 85 -5.73 5.44 -6.70
C MET A 85 -6.53 4.77 -5.58
N ALA A 86 -6.58 3.43 -5.55
CA ALA A 86 -7.32 2.70 -4.53
C ALA A 86 -6.70 2.98 -3.15
N LYS A 87 -7.48 3.66 -2.31
CA LYS A 87 -7.16 3.80 -0.89
C LYS A 87 -7.30 2.43 -0.24
N GLU A 88 -6.43 2.12 0.72
CA GLU A 88 -6.51 0.87 1.50
C GLU A 88 -7.97 0.61 1.89
N ALA A 89 -8.56 -0.43 1.30
CA ALA A 89 -9.86 -0.89 1.72
C ALA A 89 -9.66 -1.40 3.16
N SER A 90 -10.11 -0.62 4.13
CA SER A 90 -10.13 -1.03 5.52
C SER A 90 -10.96 -2.30 5.60
N HIS A 91 -10.30 -3.46 5.68
CA HIS A 91 -10.93 -4.65 6.21
C HIS A 91 -11.22 -4.33 7.68
N GLY A 92 -12.49 -4.02 7.95
CA GLY A 92 -13.02 -3.79 9.29
C GLY A 92 -13.14 -5.08 10.08
#